data_AF-A0A1H2RD77-F1
#
_entry.id   AF-A0A1H2RD77-F1
#
_cell.length_a   1.000
_cell.length_b   1.000
_cell.length_c   1.000
_cell.angle_alpha   90.00
_cell.angle_beta   90.00
_cell.angle_gamma   90.00
#
_symmetry.space_group_name_H-M   'P 1'
#
loop_
_entity.id
_entity.type
_entity.pdbx_description
1 polymer ?
#
loop_
_entity_poly.entity_id
_entity_poly.type
_entity_poly.pdbx_seq_one_letter_code
_entity_poly.pdbx_strand_id
1 'polypeptide(L)'
;MAYTFTIDNSSKQALAIIEYLKTLSFVKFTETETKEKAPTKAKAKTGLKEPAFSQEVLEAAEKLKWTPAEIVEAAKREEMSPEDYAFTMLLSKKINHNIAKRVCEDFNIPYKKK
;
A
#
# COMPACT_ATOMS: atom_id res chain seq x y z
N MET A 1 1.42 24.55 -18.72
CA MET A 1 0.90 23.24 -19.21
C MET A 1 -0.14 22.76 -18.20
N ALA A 2 -1.31 22.31 -18.66
CA ALA A 2 -2.34 21.77 -17.77
C ALA A 2 -2.21 20.23 -17.75
N TYR A 3 -2.26 19.64 -16.56
CA TYR A 3 -2.19 18.20 -16.36
C TYR A 3 -3.52 17.70 -15.81
N THR A 4 -4.01 16.60 -16.37
CA THR A 4 -5.23 15.92 -15.96
C THR A 4 -4.85 14.56 -15.41
N PHE A 5 -5.27 14.25 -14.18
CA PHE A 5 -5.13 12.93 -13.57
C PHE A 5 -6.52 12.37 -13.28
N THR A 6 -6.68 11.06 -13.45
CA THR A 6 -7.94 10.36 -13.25
C THR A 6 -7.79 9.45 -12.04
N ILE A 7 -8.74 9.50 -11.12
CA ILE A 7 -8.81 8.62 -9.95
C ILE A 7 -9.98 7.67 -10.19
N ASP A 8 -9.70 6.40 -10.46
CA ASP A 8 -10.67 5.34 -10.78
C ASP A 8 -11.03 4.46 -9.57
N ASN A 9 -10.54 4.82 -8.38
CA ASN A 9 -10.67 4.04 -7.15
C ASN A 9 -11.40 4.84 -6.07
N SER A 10 -12.35 4.19 -5.38
CA SER A 10 -13.16 4.73 -4.27
C SER A 10 -12.65 4.32 -2.88
N SER A 11 -11.38 3.93 -2.77
CA SER A 11 -10.75 3.62 -1.48
C SER A 11 -10.73 4.83 -0.53
N LYS A 12 -10.63 4.57 0.78
CA LYS A 12 -10.52 5.63 1.81
C LYS A 12 -9.33 6.55 1.56
N GLN A 13 -8.23 6.00 1.03
CA GLN A 13 -7.02 6.75 0.69
C GLN A 13 -7.26 7.70 -0.48
N ALA A 14 -8.01 7.28 -1.50
CA ALA A 14 -8.36 8.12 -2.64
C ALA A 14 -9.22 9.32 -2.20
N LEU A 15 -10.16 9.11 -1.28
CA LEU A 15 -10.96 10.19 -0.69
C LEU A 15 -10.10 11.20 0.09
N ALA A 16 -9.15 10.73 0.90
CA ALA A 16 -8.23 11.60 1.64
C ALA A 16 -7.34 12.44 0.70
N ILE A 17 -6.91 11.88 -0.43
CA ILE A 17 -6.15 12.62 -1.45
C ILE A 17 -7.03 13.70 -2.10
N ILE A 18 -8.29 13.40 -2.39
CA ILE A 18 -9.24 14.39 -2.93
C ILE A 18 -9.44 15.54 -1.95
N GLU A 19 -9.61 15.26 -0.66
CA GLU A 19 -9.74 16.29 0.38
C GLU A 19 -8.49 17.16 0.48
N TYR A 20 -7.30 16.56 0.47
CA TYR A 20 -6.05 17.31 0.47
C TYR A 20 -5.93 18.21 -0.76
N LEU A 21 -6.19 17.67 -1.96
CA LEU A 21 -6.13 18.43 -3.20
C LEU A 21 -7.12 19.61 -3.21
N LYS A 22 -8.28 19.50 -2.53
CA LYS A 22 -9.26 20.60 -2.38
C LYS A 22 -8.73 21.77 -1.57
N THR A 23 -7.74 21.56 -0.70
CA THR A 23 -7.12 22.64 0.07
C THR A 23 -6.17 23.50 -0.75
N LEU A 24 -5.73 23.02 -1.92
CA LEU A 24 -4.72 23.69 -2.74
C LEU A 24 -5.36 24.74 -3.65
N SER A 25 -4.98 26.01 -3.46
CA SER A 25 -5.54 27.17 -4.19
C SER A 25 -5.27 27.18 -5.71
N PHE A 26 -4.34 26.35 -6.17
CA PHE A 26 -3.93 26.25 -7.57
C PHE A 26 -4.52 25.03 -8.29
N VAL A 27 -5.28 24.19 -7.59
CA VAL A 27 -5.92 23.00 -8.16
C VAL A 27 -7.35 23.34 -8.57
N LYS A 28 -7.68 23.06 -9.84
CA LYS A 28 -9.05 23.16 -10.35
C LYS A 28 -9.65 21.76 -10.43
N PHE A 29 -10.77 21.56 -9.76
CA PHE A 29 -11.55 20.33 -9.85
C PHE A 29 -12.60 20.47 -10.94
N THR A 30 -12.58 19.54 -11.88
CA THR A 30 -13.67 19.33 -12.82
C THR A 30 -14.30 18.00 -12.45
N GLU A 31 -15.41 18.06 -11.72
CA GLU A 31 -16.19 16.90 -11.34
C GLU A 31 -16.93 16.41 -12.60
N THR A 32 -16.40 15.35 -13.22
CA THR A 32 -17.14 14.64 -14.27
C THR A 32 -18.17 13.77 -13.57
N GLU A 33 -19.42 14.23 -13.52
CA GLU A 33 -20.56 13.41 -13.12
C GLU A 33 -20.60 12.17 -14.03
N THR A 34 -20.04 11.06 -13.54
CA THR A 34 -20.28 9.77 -14.14
C THR A 34 -21.69 9.40 -13.70
N LYS A 35 -22.67 9.72 -14.55
CA LYS A 35 -24.02 9.16 -14.43
C LYS A 35 -23.85 7.65 -14.30
N GLU A 36 -24.16 7.12 -13.11
CA GLU A 36 -24.38 5.70 -12.90
C GLU A 36 -25.37 5.21 -13.97
N LYS A 37 -24.85 4.45 -14.92
CA LYS A 37 -25.61 3.45 -15.65
C LYS A 37 -24.97 2.11 -15.32
N ALA A 38 -25.57 1.41 -14.36
CA ALA A 38 -25.51 -0.05 -14.33
C ALA A 38 -26.74 -0.60 -15.07
N PRO A 39 -26.74 -1.83 -15.61
CA PRO A 39 -25.61 -2.72 -15.94
C PRO A 39 -25.72 -3.22 -17.41
N THR A 40 -24.61 -3.60 -18.04
CA THR A 40 -24.68 -4.51 -19.19
C THR A 40 -23.62 -5.58 -19.08
N LYS A 41 -24.10 -6.82 -18.87
CA LYS A 41 -23.35 -8.06 -19.05
C LYS A 41 -22.69 -8.06 -20.43
N ALA A 42 -21.37 -8.06 -20.48
CA ALA A 42 -20.60 -8.68 -21.54
C ALA A 42 -19.65 -9.70 -20.89
N LYS A 43 -20.02 -10.97 -20.98
CA LYS A 43 -19.20 -12.11 -20.57
C LYS A 43 -18.08 -12.33 -21.58
N ALA A 44 -16.98 -12.83 -21.01
CA ALA A 44 -15.94 -13.72 -21.57
C ALA A 44 -14.69 -13.04 -22.13
N LYS A 45 -13.46 -13.41 -21.75
CA LYS A 45 -12.88 -14.42 -20.85
C LYS A 45 -11.39 -14.08 -20.82
N THR A 46 -10.73 -14.03 -19.66
CA THR A 46 -9.43 -14.68 -19.37
C THR A 46 -9.12 -14.43 -17.89
N GLY A 47 -9.01 -15.50 -17.11
CA GLY A 47 -8.97 -15.44 -15.65
C GLY A 47 -7.71 -14.78 -15.11
N LEU A 48 -7.89 -13.76 -14.28
CA LEU A 48 -6.94 -13.40 -13.25
C LEU A 48 -7.73 -13.42 -11.95
N LYS A 49 -7.42 -14.36 -11.06
CA LYS A 49 -7.96 -14.39 -9.70
C LYS A 49 -7.83 -12.97 -9.14
N GLU A 50 -8.93 -12.42 -8.65
CA GLU A 50 -8.88 -11.33 -7.67
C GLU A 50 -7.79 -11.73 -6.65
N PRO A 51 -6.68 -10.98 -6.53
CA PRO A 51 -5.66 -11.37 -5.59
C PRO A 51 -6.32 -11.33 -4.22
N ALA A 52 -6.29 -12.44 -3.50
CA ALA A 52 -6.92 -12.52 -2.18
C ALA A 52 -6.31 -11.54 -1.14
N PHE A 53 -5.26 -10.82 -1.53
CA PHE A 53 -4.49 -9.88 -0.72
C PHE A 53 -4.08 -8.67 -1.58
N SER A 54 -4.08 -7.48 -0.98
CA SER A 54 -3.60 -6.24 -1.62
C SER A 54 -2.14 -6.35 -2.06
N GLN A 55 -1.76 -5.63 -3.11
CA GLN A 55 -0.40 -5.67 -3.69
C GLN A 55 0.69 -5.34 -2.66
N GLU A 56 0.42 -4.42 -1.73
CA GLU A 56 1.33 -4.05 -0.64
C GLU A 56 1.62 -5.23 0.32
N VAL A 57 0.60 -6.05 0.59
CA VAL A 57 0.73 -7.25 1.44
C VAL A 57 1.55 -8.32 0.72
N LEU A 58 1.39 -8.46 -0.61
CA LEU A 58 2.18 -9.39 -1.42
C LEU A 58 3.65 -8.96 -1.49
N GLU A 59 3.92 -7.67 -1.72
CA GLU A 59 5.29 -7.14 -1.74
C GLU A 59 5.96 -7.22 -0.36
N ALA A 60 5.21 -6.98 0.71
CA ALA A 60 5.69 -7.14 2.07
C ALA A 60 5.97 -8.61 2.39
N ALA A 61 5.10 -9.54 1.97
CA ALA A 61 5.31 -10.97 2.12
C ALA A 61 6.63 -11.44 1.48
N GLU A 62 6.90 -11.01 0.24
CA GLU A 62 8.16 -11.30 -0.45
C GLU A 62 9.37 -10.73 0.30
N LYS A 63 9.33 -9.44 0.65
CA LYS A 63 10.44 -8.78 1.34
C LYS A 63 10.66 -9.31 2.75
N LEU A 64 9.61 -9.64 3.50
CA LEU A 64 9.67 -10.17 4.86
C LEU A 64 9.95 -11.67 4.90
N LYS A 65 9.81 -12.37 3.75
CA LYS A 65 9.83 -13.84 3.65
C LYS A 65 8.74 -14.48 4.49
N TRP A 66 7.58 -13.83 4.57
CA TRP A 66 6.37 -14.30 5.25
C TRP A 66 5.30 -14.64 4.21
N THR A 67 4.28 -15.38 4.62
CA THR A 67 3.10 -15.56 3.78
C THR A 67 2.14 -14.37 3.95
N PRO A 68 1.38 -14.01 2.89
CA PRO A 68 0.34 -12.97 3.00
C PRO A 68 -0.69 -13.27 4.09
N ALA A 69 -0.99 -14.55 4.32
CA ALA A 69 -1.89 -15.00 5.37
C ALA A 69 -1.35 -14.71 6.79
N GLU A 70 -0.06 -14.93 7.03
CA GLU A 70 0.60 -14.58 8.29
C GLU A 70 0.58 -13.07 8.55
N ILE A 71 0.75 -12.25 7.51
CA ILE A 71 0.64 -10.79 7.61
C ILE A 71 -0.79 -10.38 8.00
N VAL A 72 -1.81 -10.98 7.40
CA VAL A 72 -3.22 -10.71 7.75
C VAL A 72 -3.55 -11.17 9.17
N GLU A 73 -3.03 -12.32 9.61
CA GLU A 73 -3.23 -12.80 10.97
C GLU A 73 -2.53 -11.90 11.99
N ALA A 74 -1.28 -11.50 11.73
CA ALA A 74 -0.53 -10.60 12.59
C ALA A 74 -1.19 -9.21 12.66
N ALA A 75 -1.69 -8.70 11.53
CA ALA A 75 -2.44 -7.44 11.50
C ALA A 75 -3.71 -7.50 12.36
N LYS A 76 -4.44 -8.63 12.35
CA LYS A 76 -5.59 -8.84 13.24
C LYS A 76 -5.21 -8.87 14.72
N ARG A 77 -4.06 -9.46 15.07
CA ARG A 77 -3.56 -9.49 16.46
C ARG A 77 -3.17 -8.10 16.95
N GLU A 78 -2.62 -7.27 16.06
CA GLU A 78 -2.23 -5.89 16.34
C GLU A 78 -3.38 -4.88 16.12
N GLU A 79 -4.61 -5.36 15.90
CA GLU A 79 -5.81 -4.53 15.65
C GLU A 79 -5.67 -3.50 14.52
N MET A 80 -4.88 -3.82 13.49
CA MET A 80 -4.57 -2.90 12.39
C MET A 80 -4.94 -3.48 11.01
N SER A 81 -5.01 -2.62 9.99
CA SER A 81 -5.20 -3.06 8.60
C SER A 81 -4.01 -3.92 8.16
N PRO A 82 -4.22 -5.00 7.38
CA PRO A 82 -3.12 -5.76 6.77
C PRO A 82 -2.14 -4.91 5.97
N GLU A 83 -2.64 -3.85 5.32
CA GLU A 83 -1.85 -2.89 4.54
C GLU A 83 -0.96 -2.04 5.48
N ASP A 84 -1.54 -1.50 6.55
CA ASP A 84 -0.80 -0.73 7.55
C ASP A 84 0.25 -1.59 8.26
N TYR A 85 -0.07 -2.86 8.57
CA TYR A 85 0.88 -3.81 9.16
C TYR A 85 2.03 -4.11 8.20
N ALA A 86 1.72 -4.38 6.93
CA ALA A 86 2.70 -4.62 5.89
C ALA A 86 3.66 -3.44 5.73
N PHE A 87 3.12 -2.23 5.67
CA PHE A 87 3.89 -1.00 5.55
C PHE A 87 4.79 -0.74 6.78
N THR A 88 4.24 -0.84 7.98
CA THR A 88 4.99 -0.65 9.24
C THR A 88 6.12 -1.67 9.40
N MET A 89 5.89 -2.94 9.03
CA MET A 89 6.96 -3.94 9.03
C MET A 89 8.06 -3.69 8.01
N LEU A 90 7.71 -3.21 6.81
CA LEU A 90 8.69 -2.82 5.80
C LEU A 90 9.60 -1.69 6.28
N LEU A 91 9.02 -0.66 6.89
CA LEU A 91 9.78 0.44 7.49
C LEU A 91 10.67 -0.06 8.64
N SER A 92 10.10 -0.86 9.53
CA SER A 92 10.81 -1.42 10.68
C SER A 92 12.03 -2.24 10.25
N LYS A 93 11.91 -3.07 9.21
CA LYS A 93 13.02 -3.85 8.67
C LYS A 93 14.17 -2.95 8.16
N LYS A 94 13.85 -1.87 7.46
CA LYS A 94 14.85 -0.92 6.93
C LYS A 94 15.55 -0.17 8.07
N ILE A 95 14.78 0.30 9.05
CA ILE A 95 15.31 1.04 10.20
C ILE A 95 16.19 0.11 11.05
N ASN A 96 15.69 -1.07 11.40
CA ASN A 96 16.41 -2.04 12.22
C ASN A 96 17.70 -2.52 11.56
N HIS A 97 17.72 -2.67 10.23
CA HIS A 97 18.95 -2.96 9.50
C HIS A 97 20.02 -1.87 9.72
N ASN A 98 19.63 -0.60 9.57
CA ASN A 98 20.53 0.53 9.74
C ASN A 98 21.00 0.70 11.19
N ILE A 99 20.10 0.52 12.16
CA ILE A 99 20.45 0.57 13.59
C ILE A 99 21.40 -0.57 13.93
N ALA A 100 21.10 -1.80 13.51
CA ALA A 100 21.97 -2.94 13.79
C ALA A 100 23.37 -2.77 13.17
N LYS A 101 23.47 -2.18 11.97
CA LYS A 101 24.77 -1.83 11.37
C LYS A 101 25.55 -0.85 12.24
N ARG A 102 24.91 0.25 12.68
CA ARG A 102 25.54 1.27 13.53
C ARG A 102 25.97 0.69 14.87
N VAL A 103 25.10 -0.07 15.53
CA VAL A 103 25.44 -0.74 16.80
C VAL A 103 26.62 -1.69 16.62
N CYS A 104 26.66 -2.45 15.53
CA CYS A 104 27.82 -3.30 15.27
C CYS A 104 29.11 -2.50 15.03
N GLU A 105 29.04 -1.33 14.40
CA GLU A 105 30.18 -0.42 14.26
C GLU A 105 30.63 0.15 15.62
N ASP A 106 29.69 0.67 16.41
CA ASP A 106 29.96 1.30 17.72
C ASP A 106 30.56 0.30 18.73
N PHE A 107 30.09 -0.94 18.71
CA PHE A 107 30.53 -2.00 19.62
C PHE A 107 31.59 -2.93 19.03
N ASN A 108 32.10 -2.64 17.83
CA ASN A 108 33.10 -3.43 17.11
C ASN A 108 32.71 -4.92 16.95
N ILE A 109 31.42 -5.17 16.69
CA ILE A 109 30.85 -6.51 16.50
C ILE A 109 30.81 -6.83 15.01
N PRO A 110 31.21 -8.03 14.56
CA PRO A 110 31.15 -8.40 13.14
C PRO A 110 29.69 -8.46 12.64
N TYR A 111 29.32 -7.54 11.75
CA TYR A 111 28.01 -7.53 11.10
C TYR A 111 28.00 -8.41 9.85
N LYS A 112 27.36 -9.58 9.90
CA LYS A 112 27.14 -10.42 8.72
C LYS A 112 26.00 -9.85 7.88
N LYS A 113 26.31 -9.29 6.71
CA LYS A 113 25.31 -9.04 5.67
C LYS A 113 24.78 -10.39 5.18
N LYS A 114 23.48 -10.64 5.38
CA LYS A 114 22.74 -11.78 4.81
C LYS A 114 22.28 -11.45 3.40
#